data_AF-A0A397UJD4-F1
#
_entry.id   AF-A0A397UJD4-F1
#
_cell.length_a   1.000
_cell.length_b   1.000
_cell.length_c   1.000
_cell.angle_alpha   90.00
_cell.angle_beta   90.00
_cell.angle_gamma   90.00
#
_symmetry.space_group_name_H-M   'P 1'
#
loop_
_entity.id
_entity.type
_entity.pdbx_description
1 polymer ?
#
loop_
_entity_poly.entity_id
_entity_poly.type
_entity_poly.pdbx_seq_one_letter_code
_entity_poly.pdbx_strand_id
1 'polypeptide(L)'
;MSNDRLNTVNFPLPSGWALKERQKYGKKGAGKRIAKKVRKILEGYFLAGNADKSDRYTAQDMYQALQQRVLEGDIEAEDVPKVSTIQSWIGRYTRQHREHAAQTSVI
;
A
#
# COMPACT_ATOMS: atom_id res chain seq x y z
N MET A 1 24.20 41.90 39.37
CA MET A 1 23.84 40.50 39.15
C MET A 1 22.83 40.47 38.02
N SER A 2 23.30 40.15 36.81
CA SER A 2 22.50 40.07 35.60
C SER A 2 21.57 38.86 35.68
N ASN A 3 20.26 39.07 35.63
CA ASN A 3 19.30 37.99 35.45
C ASN A 3 18.97 37.90 33.96
N ASP A 4 19.67 36.99 33.29
CA ASP A 4 19.38 36.54 31.93
C ASP A 4 17.95 36.00 31.86
N ARG A 5 17.03 36.82 31.36
CA ARG A 5 15.67 36.40 31.06
C ARG A 5 15.72 35.52 29.81
N LEU A 6 15.39 34.24 30.00
CA LEU A 6 15.13 33.27 28.96
C LEU A 6 14.28 33.89 27.84
N ASN A 7 14.93 34.20 26.72
CA ASN A 7 14.27 34.57 25.48
C ASN A 7 13.55 33.32 24.97
N THR A 8 12.31 33.13 25.41
CA THR A 8 11.42 32.16 24.76
C THR A 8 11.12 32.75 23.38
N VAL A 9 11.85 32.25 22.38
CA VAL A 9 11.65 32.68 20.99
C VAL A 9 10.30 32.12 20.57
N ASN A 10 9.27 32.95 20.72
CA ASN A 10 7.94 32.64 20.26
C ASN A 10 7.99 32.55 18.73
N PHE A 11 7.70 31.37 18.16
CA PHE A 11 7.55 31.17 16.72
C PHE A 11 6.05 31.20 16.40
N PRO A 12 5.42 32.37 16.20
CA PRO A 12 4.02 32.44 15.85
C PRO A 12 3.83 31.81 14.46
N LEU A 13 3.17 30.64 14.42
CA LEU A 13 2.74 30.05 13.17
C LEU A 13 1.61 30.93 12.59
N PRO A 14 1.64 31.25 11.29
CA PRO A 14 0.58 32.04 10.67
C PRO A 14 -0.77 31.34 10.80
N SER A 15 -1.83 32.13 11.01
CA SER A 15 -3.20 31.63 11.07
C SER A 15 -3.50 30.85 9.77
N GLY A 16 -3.90 29.60 9.94
CA GLY A 16 -4.17 28.70 8.83
C GLY A 16 -3.08 27.68 8.48
N TRP A 17 -1.96 27.64 9.22
CA TRP A 17 -0.90 26.62 9.03
C TRP A 17 -1.40 25.18 9.22
N ALA A 18 -2.39 24.98 10.09
CA ALA A 18 -3.00 23.68 10.37
C ALA A 18 -4.32 23.42 9.60
N LEU A 19 -4.69 24.28 8.64
CA LEU A 19 -5.92 24.06 7.86
C LEU A 19 -5.74 22.90 6.89
N LYS A 20 -6.64 21.92 6.96
CA LYS A 20 -6.65 20.73 6.09
C LYS A 20 -6.71 21.09 4.60
N GLU A 21 -7.40 22.17 4.25
CA GLU A 21 -7.45 22.72 2.89
C GLU A 21 -6.08 23.19 2.36
N ARG A 22 -5.20 23.66 3.25
CA ARG A 22 -3.85 24.16 2.93
C ARG A 22 -2.78 23.10 3.12
N GLN A 23 -3.17 21.91 3.59
CA GLN A 23 -2.28 20.78 3.75
C GLN A 23 -1.81 20.29 2.38
N LYS A 24 -0.59 20.66 2.02
CA LYS A 24 0.11 20.03 0.90
C LYS A 24 0.49 18.62 1.35
N TYR A 25 -0.30 17.62 0.95
CA TYR A 25 0.19 16.25 0.99
C TYR A 25 1.44 16.20 0.13
N GLY A 26 2.61 16.08 0.77
CA GLY A 26 3.84 15.81 0.04
C GLY A 26 3.57 14.64 -0.91
N LYS A 27 4.13 14.68 -2.13
CA LYS A 27 4.05 13.55 -3.06
C LYS A 27 4.59 12.33 -2.31
N LYS A 28 3.69 11.52 -1.74
CA LYS A 28 4.05 10.36 -0.94
C LYS A 28 4.95 9.54 -1.84
N GLY A 29 6.20 9.35 -1.40
CA GLY A 29 7.37 9.16 -2.25
C GLY A 29 7.09 8.32 -3.48
N ALA A 30 7.64 8.74 -4.62
CA ALA A 30 7.63 7.98 -5.87
C ALA A 30 8.51 6.71 -5.76
N GLY A 31 8.34 5.93 -4.69
CA GLY A 31 8.94 4.62 -4.55
C GLY A 31 8.46 3.71 -5.68
N LYS A 32 9.31 2.74 -6.05
CA LYS A 32 9.03 1.78 -7.12
C LYS A 32 7.63 1.18 -6.90
N ARG A 33 6.75 1.40 -7.88
CA ARG A 33 5.40 0.84 -7.86
C ARG A 33 5.46 -0.63 -8.24
N ILE A 34 4.56 -1.45 -7.70
CA ILE A 34 4.37 -2.83 -8.15
C ILE A 34 4.10 -2.80 -9.66
N ALA A 35 4.89 -3.56 -10.42
CA ALA A 35 4.73 -3.66 -11.87
C ALA A 35 3.33 -4.16 -12.23
N LYS A 36 2.78 -3.70 -13.36
CA LYS A 36 1.43 -4.09 -13.80
C LYS A 36 1.30 -5.60 -13.98
N LYS A 37 2.35 -6.27 -14.49
CA LYS A 37 2.39 -7.73 -14.68
C LYS A 37 2.27 -8.47 -13.34
N VAL A 38 3.11 -8.10 -12.37
CA VAL A 38 3.06 -8.68 -11.01
C VAL A 38 1.71 -8.43 -10.33
N ARG A 39 1.12 -7.24 -10.50
CA ARG A 39 -0.22 -6.96 -9.98
C ARG A 39 -1.26 -7.93 -10.53
N LYS A 40 -1.30 -8.17 -11.85
CA LYS A 40 -2.25 -9.11 -12.46
C LYS A 40 -2.09 -10.54 -11.93
N ILE A 41 -0.85 -10.97 -11.69
CA ILE A 41 -0.57 -12.28 -11.08
C ILE A 41 -1.16 -12.36 -9.67
N LEU A 42 -0.92 -11.34 -8.85
CA LEU A 42 -1.46 -11.26 -7.49
C LEU A 42 -3.01 -11.24 -7.48
N GLU A 43 -3.64 -10.56 -8.43
CA GLU A 43 -5.10 -10.57 -8.60
C GLU A 43 -5.62 -11.98 -8.91
N GLY A 44 -4.94 -12.73 -9.80
CA GLY A 44 -5.29 -14.12 -10.10
C GLY A 44 -5.26 -15.02 -8.87
N TYR A 45 -4.20 -14.95 -8.06
CA TYR A 45 -4.10 -15.73 -6.83
C TYR A 45 -5.17 -15.35 -5.80
N PHE A 46 -5.47 -14.06 -5.66
CA PHE A 46 -6.51 -13.61 -4.75
C PHE A 46 -7.89 -14.12 -5.14
N LEU A 47 -8.22 -14.08 -6.44
CA LEU A 47 -9.52 -14.55 -6.94
C LEU A 47 -9.67 -16.07 -6.82
N ALA A 48 -8.61 -16.84 -7.11
CA ALA A 48 -8.59 -18.29 -6.93
C ALA A 48 -8.87 -18.67 -5.47
N GLY A 49 -8.17 -18.05 -4.51
CA GLY A 49 -8.39 -18.29 -3.09
C GLY A 49 -9.70 -17.72 -2.51
N ASN A 50 -10.42 -16.90 -3.27
CA ASN A 50 -11.77 -16.47 -2.91
C ASN A 50 -12.85 -17.46 -3.40
N ALA A 51 -12.55 -18.25 -4.45
CA ALA A 51 -13.43 -19.31 -4.95
C ALA A 51 -13.39 -20.56 -4.05
N ASP A 52 -12.21 -20.95 -3.58
CA ASP A 52 -12.02 -22.00 -2.58
C ASP A 52 -11.24 -21.47 -1.38
N LYS A 53 -11.83 -21.57 -0.18
CA LYS A 53 -11.18 -21.14 1.08
C LYS A 53 -9.94 -21.97 1.40
N SER A 54 -9.85 -23.18 0.88
CA SER A 54 -8.70 -24.09 1.02
C SER A 54 -7.51 -23.61 0.18
N ASP A 55 -7.77 -22.90 -0.92
CA ASP A 55 -6.77 -22.31 -1.80
C ASP A 55 -6.42 -20.86 -1.45
N ARG A 56 -6.74 -20.42 -0.22
CA ARG A 56 -6.50 -19.05 0.20
C ARG A 56 -4.99 -18.78 0.34
N TYR A 57 -4.44 -18.12 -0.67
CA TYR A 57 -3.05 -17.68 -0.66
C TYR A 57 -2.78 -16.69 0.47
N THR A 58 -1.84 -17.05 1.35
CA THR A 58 -1.21 -16.08 2.26
C THR A 58 -0.24 -15.19 1.49
N ALA A 59 0.19 -14.09 2.09
CA ALA A 59 1.20 -13.24 1.46
C ALA A 59 2.54 -13.96 1.23
N GLN A 60 2.85 -14.96 2.07
CA GLN A 60 4.04 -15.77 1.91
C GLN A 60 3.89 -16.70 0.71
N ASP A 61 2.72 -17.34 0.54
CA ASP A 61 2.44 -18.21 -0.60
C ASP A 61 2.51 -17.44 -1.92
N MET A 62 1.90 -16.24 -1.97
CA MET A 62 1.99 -15.37 -3.13
C MET A 62 3.45 -14.99 -3.45
N TYR A 63 4.26 -14.74 -2.42
CA TYR A 63 5.68 -14.43 -2.60
C TYR A 63 6.45 -15.63 -3.18
N GLN A 64 6.24 -16.84 -2.65
CA GLN A 64 6.84 -18.06 -3.19
C GLN A 64 6.41 -18.32 -4.63
N ALA A 65 5.12 -18.15 -4.94
CA ALA A 65 4.61 -18.31 -6.29
C ALA A 65 5.17 -17.26 -7.27
N LEU A 66 5.49 -16.05 -6.80
CA LEU A 66 6.22 -15.06 -7.60
C LEU A 66 7.68 -15.47 -7.80
N GLN A 67 8.35 -16.05 -6.79
CA GLN A 67 9.72 -16.56 -6.96
C GLN A 67 9.78 -17.69 -8.00
N GLN A 68 8.80 -18.59 -8.04
CA GLN A 68 8.72 -19.62 -9.08
C GLN A 68 8.61 -19.02 -10.48
N ARG A 69 7.78 -17.97 -10.64
CA ARG A 69 7.67 -17.25 -11.92
C ARG A 69 8.93 -16.50 -12.33
N VAL A 70 9.78 -16.09 -11.38
CA VAL A 70 11.12 -15.57 -11.71
C VAL A 70 11.98 -16.67 -12.30
N LEU A 71 11.94 -17.89 -11.72
CA LEU A 71 12.69 -19.04 -12.23
C LEU A 71 12.22 -19.45 -13.64
N GLU A 72 10.93 -19.30 -13.92
CA GLU A 72 10.33 -19.53 -15.24
C GLU A 72 10.69 -18.44 -16.28
N GLY A 73 11.39 -17.36 -15.87
CA GLY A 73 11.68 -16.20 -16.73
C GLY A 73 10.45 -15.34 -17.03
N ASP A 74 9.38 -15.55 -16.28
CA ASP A 74 8.07 -14.95 -16.50
C ASP A 74 8.04 -13.51 -15.93
N ILE A 75 8.79 -13.25 -14.86
CA ILE A 75 8.95 -11.90 -14.28
C ILE A 75 10.39 -11.65 -13.84
N GLU A 76 10.81 -10.40 -13.86
CA GLU A 76 12.13 -9.99 -13.36
C GLU A 76 12.20 -10.05 -11.84
N ALA A 77 13.35 -10.46 -11.30
CA ALA A 77 13.57 -10.57 -9.85
C ALA A 77 13.39 -9.22 -9.14
N GLU A 78 13.76 -8.12 -9.80
CA GLU A 78 13.65 -6.76 -9.28
C GLU A 78 12.20 -6.29 -9.16
N ASP A 79 11.28 -6.94 -9.87
CA ASP A 79 9.85 -6.61 -9.86
C ASP A 79 9.09 -7.38 -8.77
N VAL A 80 9.73 -8.34 -8.10
CA VAL A 80 9.13 -9.08 -6.99
C VAL A 80 9.00 -8.16 -5.76
N PRO A 81 7.78 -7.84 -5.31
CA PRO A 81 7.56 -7.04 -4.12
C PRO A 81 7.92 -7.82 -2.85
N LYS A 82 8.28 -7.08 -1.81
CA LYS A 82 8.46 -7.65 -0.46
C LYS A 82 7.15 -8.24 0.06
N VAL A 83 7.23 -9.25 0.90
CA VAL A 83 6.07 -9.88 1.55
C VAL A 83 5.17 -8.85 2.27
N SER A 84 5.75 -7.88 2.98
CA SER A 84 5.00 -6.81 3.65
C SER A 84 4.22 -5.90 2.69
N THR A 85 4.74 -5.73 1.47
CA THR A 85 4.06 -4.99 0.39
C THR A 85 2.90 -5.81 -0.16
N ILE A 86 3.06 -7.12 -0.31
CA ILE A 86 1.99 -8.04 -0.70
C ILE A 86 0.88 -8.04 0.37
N GLN A 87 1.21 -8.17 1.65
CA GLN A 87 0.24 -8.07 2.75
C GLN A 87 -0.56 -6.76 2.71
N SER A 88 0.15 -5.64 2.57
CA SER A 88 -0.47 -4.32 2.45
C SER A 88 -1.38 -4.20 1.22
N TRP A 89 -0.99 -4.83 0.12
CA TRP A 89 -1.76 -4.87 -1.12
C TRP A 89 -3.03 -5.72 -0.96
N ILE A 90 -2.93 -6.92 -0.39
CA ILE A 90 -4.07 -7.82 -0.10
C ILE A 90 -5.12 -7.09 0.75
N GLY A 91 -4.68 -6.40 1.82
CA GLY A 91 -5.59 -5.66 2.69
C GLY A 91 -6.37 -4.56 1.96
N ARG A 92 -5.68 -3.80 1.08
CA ARG A 92 -6.33 -2.76 0.26
C ARG A 92 -7.27 -3.36 -0.78
N TYR A 93 -6.82 -4.39 -1.48
CA TYR A 93 -7.57 -5.04 -2.54
C TYR A 93 -8.86 -5.68 -1.99
N THR A 94 -8.77 -6.35 -0.83
CA THR A 94 -9.94 -6.91 -0.12
C THR A 94 -10.97 -5.84 0.20
N ARG A 95 -10.53 -4.68 0.71
CA ARG A 95 -11.43 -3.56 1.03
C ARG A 95 -12.11 -3.03 -0.23
N GLN A 96 -11.35 -2.77 -1.28
CA GLN A 96 -11.90 -2.29 -2.56
C GLN A 96 -12.91 -3.28 -3.13
N HIS A 97 -12.60 -4.58 -3.10
CA HIS A 97 -13.49 -5.62 -3.58
C HIS A 97 -14.82 -5.68 -2.80
N ARG A 98 -14.80 -5.49 -1.48
CA ARG A 98 -16.02 -5.39 -0.66
C ARG A 98 -16.84 -4.14 -0.98
N GLU A 99 -16.17 -3.00 -1.16
CA GLU A 99 -16.84 -1.73 -1.52
C GLU A 99 -17.51 -1.84 -2.88
N HIS A 100 -16.84 -2.43 -3.88
CA HIS A 100 -17.44 -2.69 -5.19
C HIS A 100 -18.63 -3.66 -5.12
N ALA A 101 -18.49 -4.78 -4.39
CA ALA A 101 -19.59 -5.73 -4.21
C ALA A 101 -20.82 -5.06 -3.55
N ALA A 102 -20.60 -4.22 -2.53
CA ALA A 102 -21.66 -3.48 -1.86
C ALA A 102 -22.30 -2.40 -2.74
N GLN A 103 -21.54 -1.78 -3.66
CA GLN A 103 -22.10 -0.82 -4.62
C GLN A 103 -22.92 -1.50 -5.71
N THR A 104 -22.49 -2.67 -6.18
CA THR A 104 -23.18 -3.41 -7.25
C THR A 104 -24.42 -4.17 -6.74
N SER A 105 -24.49 -4.51 -5.44
CA SER A 105 -25.65 -5.18 -4.85
C SER A 105 -26.83 -4.26 -4.48
N VAL A 106 -26.73 -2.96 -4.75
CA VAL A 106 -27.76 -1.95 -4.42
C VAL A 106 -28.58 -1.57 -5.67
N ILE A 107 -28.61 -2.44 -6.68
CA ILE A 107 -29.40 -2.29 -7.91
C ILE A 107 -30.45 -3.39 -8.00
#